data_AF-A0A4V4JT78-F1
#
_entry.id   AF-A0A4V4JT78-F1
#
_cell.length_a   1.000
_cell.length_b   1.000
_cell.length_c   1.000
_cell.angle_alpha   90.00
_cell.angle_beta   90.00
_cell.angle_gamma   90.00
#
_symmetry.space_group_name_H-M   'P 1'
#
loop_
_entity.id
_entity.type
_entity.pdbx_description
1 polymer ?
#
loop_
_entity_poly.entity_id
_entity_poly.type
_entity_poly.pdbx_seq_one_letter_code
_entity_poly.pdbx_strand_id
1 'polypeptide(L)'
;MSYVVIPFQKLVTSGIQRTCIGHVKDLSRNCHNPISQKNVDLATGILDTIRSGADALYVEEKIVDLAKLCLCQKNHQNQCSKVVEAWKSDMQEVPDGIDELYNDLLEDYKIQRRKLRTAKSKAARLELEVETLEQERADIMESSTHLRSELLNGENMMNALRQQIRRQQDENARLRDNLVDSQQTASKQQHTISSLEQDIAASHENLASSNDRIVGLENSLEISSRNTENARKTIISLRKQSTSLVSVNSRLQSVLEDSVSVNRELQERNSILESSAKEISIAASKSALQVRDLETQVESLKIKTAGPEVCQSKCGQRVEVLEALVKAQEAIHEIYQATTPARKSQLADTVAALERLQVQIQTVEEKKVEENGAEFESGESLESERQCDLM
;
A
#
# COMPACT_ATOMS: atom_id res chain seq x y z
N MET A 1 -163.69 -12.56 8.48
CA MET A 1 -162.79 -13.72 8.60
C MET A 1 -161.55 -13.45 7.75
N SER A 2 -160.41 -13.24 8.40
CA SER A 2 -159.10 -13.09 7.73
C SER A 2 -158.60 -14.49 7.36
N TYR A 3 -158.25 -14.71 6.09
CA TYR A 3 -157.60 -15.95 5.66
C TYR A 3 -156.11 -15.67 5.43
N VAL A 4 -155.26 -16.61 5.82
CA VAL A 4 -153.80 -16.47 5.78
C VAL A 4 -153.28 -16.78 4.39
N VAL A 5 -153.09 -15.76 3.55
CA VAL A 5 -152.45 -15.92 2.23
C VAL A 5 -151.00 -16.41 2.44
N ILE A 6 -150.53 -17.33 1.59
CA ILE A 6 -149.11 -17.74 1.60
C ILE A 6 -148.24 -16.50 1.35
N PRO A 7 -147.29 -16.17 2.24
CA PRO A 7 -146.43 -15.00 2.06
C PRO A 7 -145.66 -15.06 0.74
N PHE A 8 -145.47 -13.93 0.07
CA PHE A 8 -144.80 -13.89 -1.23
C PHE A 8 -143.40 -14.51 -1.16
N GLN A 9 -142.63 -14.18 -0.10
CA GLN A 9 -141.29 -14.75 0.12
C GLN A 9 -141.29 -16.27 0.25
N LYS A 10 -142.36 -16.84 0.82
CA LYS A 10 -142.51 -18.29 0.92
C LYS A 10 -142.79 -18.92 -0.44
N LEU A 11 -143.55 -18.24 -1.31
CA LEU A 11 -143.73 -18.67 -2.70
C LEU A 11 -142.41 -18.58 -3.48
N VAL A 12 -141.66 -17.48 -3.33
CA VAL A 12 -140.34 -17.28 -3.95
C VAL A 12 -139.32 -18.31 -3.50
N THR A 13 -139.38 -18.83 -2.29
CA THR A 13 -138.45 -19.87 -1.84
C THR A 13 -138.93 -21.28 -2.19
N SER A 14 -140.23 -21.55 -2.07
CA SER A 14 -140.81 -22.90 -2.25
C SER A 14 -141.15 -23.25 -3.70
N GLY A 15 -141.24 -22.26 -4.59
CA GLY A 15 -141.69 -22.44 -5.97
C GLY A 15 -143.21 -22.59 -6.11
N ILE A 16 -143.69 -22.67 -7.36
CA ILE A 16 -145.11 -22.81 -7.66
C ILE A 16 -145.59 -24.25 -7.39
N GLN A 17 -146.61 -24.38 -6.56
CA GLN A 17 -147.20 -25.67 -6.22
C GLN A 17 -148.22 -26.13 -7.27
N ARG A 18 -148.40 -27.46 -7.42
CA ARG A 18 -149.43 -28.06 -8.29
C ARG A 18 -150.86 -27.96 -7.74
N THR A 19 -151.02 -27.40 -6.55
CA THR A 19 -152.31 -27.20 -5.88
C THR A 19 -152.58 -25.73 -5.68
N CYS A 20 -153.86 -25.38 -5.64
CA CYS A 20 -154.32 -24.01 -5.50
C CYS A 20 -153.86 -23.36 -4.19
N ILE A 21 -153.35 -22.13 -4.28
CA ILE A 21 -152.90 -21.36 -3.11
C ILE A 21 -154.05 -20.65 -2.35
N GLY A 22 -155.29 -20.78 -2.84
CA GLY A 22 -156.47 -20.17 -2.23
C GLY A 22 -156.96 -20.95 -1.01
N HIS A 23 -157.82 -20.34 -0.21
CA HIS A 23 -158.34 -20.95 1.02
C HIS A 23 -159.83 -21.26 0.93
N VAL A 24 -160.23 -22.43 1.45
CA VAL A 24 -161.63 -22.82 1.54
C VAL A 24 -162.29 -22.06 2.70
N LYS A 25 -163.43 -21.39 2.44
CA LYS A 25 -164.09 -20.44 3.36
C LYS A 25 -164.38 -20.99 4.76
N ASP A 26 -164.59 -22.29 4.91
CA ASP A 26 -165.12 -22.89 6.15
C ASP A 26 -164.10 -23.70 6.97
N LEU A 27 -162.86 -23.89 6.48
CA LEU A 27 -161.98 -24.93 7.04
C LEU A 27 -160.51 -24.53 7.30
N SER A 28 -160.16 -23.23 7.26
CA SER A 28 -158.78 -22.73 7.55
C SER A 28 -157.65 -23.53 6.89
N ARG A 29 -157.93 -24.18 5.76
CA ARG A 29 -157.00 -25.07 5.04
C ARG A 29 -156.85 -24.63 3.59
N ASN A 30 -155.70 -24.95 3.02
CA ASN A 30 -155.39 -24.65 1.62
C ASN A 30 -156.32 -25.43 0.69
N CYS A 31 -156.63 -24.83 -0.45
CA CYS A 31 -157.38 -25.48 -1.50
C CYS A 31 -156.51 -26.52 -2.19
N HIS A 32 -156.82 -27.80 -2.00
CA HIS A 32 -156.06 -28.89 -2.64
C HIS A 32 -156.50 -29.15 -4.09
N ASN A 33 -157.29 -28.24 -4.68
CA ASN A 33 -157.67 -28.39 -6.09
C ASN A 33 -156.42 -28.28 -6.97
N PRO A 34 -156.23 -29.20 -7.92
CA PRO A 34 -155.08 -29.16 -8.80
C PRO A 34 -155.14 -27.93 -9.72
N ILE A 35 -153.97 -27.34 -9.96
CA ILE A 35 -153.75 -26.33 -10.99
C ILE A 35 -153.25 -27.04 -12.25
N SER A 36 -153.67 -26.59 -13.44
CA SER A 36 -153.22 -27.20 -14.68
C SER A 36 -151.70 -27.06 -14.83
N GLN A 37 -151.03 -28.07 -15.41
CA GLN A 37 -149.58 -28.02 -15.59
C GLN A 37 -149.16 -26.77 -16.39
N LYS A 38 -149.92 -26.40 -17.43
CA LYS A 38 -149.72 -25.16 -18.19
C LYS A 38 -149.69 -23.90 -17.31
N ASN A 39 -150.58 -23.80 -16.32
CA ASN A 39 -150.60 -22.65 -15.42
C ASN A 39 -149.43 -22.68 -14.44
N VAL A 40 -149.03 -23.87 -13.97
CA VAL A 40 -147.83 -24.04 -13.14
C VAL A 40 -146.59 -23.60 -13.90
N ASP A 41 -146.45 -24.00 -15.17
CA ASP A 41 -145.30 -23.64 -16.01
C ASP A 41 -145.23 -22.12 -16.24
N LEU A 42 -146.36 -21.49 -16.58
CA LEU A 42 -146.45 -20.04 -16.77
C LEU A 42 -146.16 -19.26 -15.47
N ALA A 43 -146.74 -19.69 -14.35
CA ALA A 43 -146.49 -19.08 -13.06
C ALA A 43 -145.02 -19.24 -12.64
N THR A 44 -144.41 -20.39 -12.95
CA THR A 44 -142.99 -20.64 -12.66
C THR A 44 -142.10 -19.71 -13.48
N GLY A 45 -142.39 -19.53 -14.77
CA GLY A 45 -141.67 -18.58 -15.62
C GLY A 45 -141.74 -17.14 -15.10
N ILE A 46 -142.90 -16.69 -14.64
CA ILE A 46 -143.03 -15.37 -13.99
C ILE A 46 -142.20 -15.31 -12.71
N LEU A 47 -142.30 -16.32 -11.83
CA LEU A 47 -141.57 -16.34 -10.55
C LEU A 47 -140.05 -16.37 -10.74
N ASP A 48 -139.54 -17.12 -11.71
CA ASP A 48 -138.10 -17.20 -12.01
C ASP A 48 -137.57 -15.89 -12.61
N THR A 49 -138.39 -15.20 -13.40
CA THR A 49 -138.05 -13.85 -13.90
C THR A 49 -137.94 -12.88 -12.73
N ILE A 50 -138.88 -12.91 -11.78
CA ILE A 50 -138.83 -12.09 -10.55
C ILE A 50 -137.57 -12.41 -9.72
N ARG A 51 -137.25 -13.70 -9.50
CA ARG A 51 -136.05 -14.15 -8.77
C ARG A 51 -134.74 -13.68 -9.39
N SER A 52 -134.72 -13.51 -10.71
CA SER A 52 -133.53 -13.07 -11.45
C SER A 52 -133.32 -11.55 -11.38
N GLY A 53 -134.12 -10.84 -10.58
CA GLY A 53 -134.02 -9.39 -10.40
C GLY A 53 -134.78 -8.62 -11.48
N ALA A 54 -135.97 -9.09 -11.87
CA ALA A 54 -136.86 -8.30 -12.72
C ALA A 54 -137.10 -6.89 -12.13
N ASP A 55 -137.25 -5.90 -12.99
CA ASP A 55 -137.53 -4.54 -12.54
C ASP A 55 -138.87 -4.45 -11.78
N ALA A 56 -138.99 -3.44 -10.91
CA ALA A 56 -140.15 -3.28 -10.03
C ALA A 56 -141.47 -3.16 -10.81
N LEU A 57 -141.46 -2.55 -12.00
CA LEU A 57 -142.67 -2.38 -12.83
C LEU A 57 -143.15 -3.73 -13.38
N TYR A 58 -142.22 -4.58 -13.84
CA TYR A 58 -142.50 -5.93 -14.30
C TYR A 58 -143.09 -6.78 -13.16
N VAL A 59 -142.49 -6.69 -11.97
CA VAL A 59 -142.98 -7.40 -10.77
C VAL A 59 -144.41 -6.96 -10.46
N GLU A 60 -144.69 -5.65 -10.42
CA GLU A 60 -146.02 -5.10 -10.16
C GLU A 60 -147.07 -5.49 -11.21
N GLU A 61 -146.68 -5.57 -12.48
CA GLU A 61 -147.58 -5.97 -13.57
C GLU A 61 -147.90 -7.47 -13.49
N LYS A 62 -146.87 -8.32 -13.30
CA LYS A 62 -147.00 -9.78 -13.41
C LYS A 62 -147.42 -10.47 -12.13
N ILE A 63 -147.38 -9.80 -10.98
CA ILE A 63 -147.86 -10.37 -9.72
C ILE A 63 -149.35 -10.72 -9.76
N VAL A 64 -150.15 -9.96 -10.53
CA VAL A 64 -151.58 -10.23 -10.74
C VAL A 64 -151.78 -11.51 -11.55
N ASP A 65 -151.03 -11.65 -12.65
CA ASP A 65 -151.09 -12.84 -13.50
C ASP A 65 -150.59 -14.07 -12.75
N LEU A 66 -149.53 -13.93 -11.96
CA LEU A 66 -149.00 -14.97 -11.08
C LEU A 66 -150.05 -15.46 -10.09
N ALA A 67 -150.76 -14.55 -9.41
CA ALA A 67 -151.82 -14.90 -8.47
C ALA A 67 -152.98 -15.63 -9.17
N LYS A 68 -153.41 -15.16 -10.35
CA LYS A 68 -154.46 -15.84 -11.16
C LYS A 68 -154.06 -17.25 -11.53
N LEU A 69 -152.81 -17.46 -11.96
CA LEU A 69 -152.32 -18.76 -12.39
C LEU A 69 -152.23 -19.77 -11.23
N CYS A 70 -152.00 -19.29 -10.00
CA CYS A 70 -151.90 -20.12 -8.80
C CYS A 70 -153.25 -20.46 -8.14
N LEU A 71 -154.36 -19.87 -8.59
CA LEU A 71 -155.71 -20.07 -8.01
C LEU A 71 -156.55 -21.01 -8.88
N CYS A 72 -157.32 -21.93 -8.28
CA CYS A 72 -158.17 -22.83 -9.05
C CYS A 72 -159.38 -22.06 -9.60
N GLN A 73 -159.71 -22.33 -10.87
CA GLN A 73 -160.83 -21.69 -11.57
C GLN A 73 -162.18 -21.91 -10.90
N LYS A 74 -162.39 -23.09 -10.30
CA LYS A 74 -163.70 -23.48 -9.77
C LYS A 74 -164.16 -22.64 -8.58
N ASN A 75 -163.26 -22.34 -7.63
CA ASN A 75 -163.68 -21.85 -6.31
C ASN A 75 -162.95 -20.59 -5.82
N HIS A 76 -161.76 -20.26 -6.33
CA HIS A 76 -160.88 -19.29 -5.66
C HIS A 76 -160.32 -18.18 -6.55
N GLN A 77 -160.73 -18.08 -7.81
CA GLN A 77 -160.32 -16.96 -8.68
C GLN A 77 -160.74 -15.58 -8.14
N ASN A 78 -161.86 -15.52 -7.43
CA ASN A 78 -162.32 -14.31 -6.74
C ASN A 78 -161.43 -13.88 -5.56
N GLN A 79 -160.45 -14.69 -5.15
CA GLN A 79 -159.47 -14.32 -4.11
C GLN A 79 -158.23 -13.63 -4.68
N CYS A 80 -158.08 -13.55 -6.02
CA CYS A 80 -156.87 -13.05 -6.68
C CYS A 80 -156.43 -11.67 -6.19
N SER A 81 -157.33 -10.67 -6.17
CA SER A 81 -156.96 -9.31 -5.74
C SER A 81 -156.42 -9.28 -4.31
N LYS A 82 -156.98 -10.07 -3.41
CA LYS A 82 -156.53 -10.12 -2.00
C LYS A 82 -155.18 -10.82 -1.86
N VAL A 83 -154.91 -11.83 -2.68
CA VAL A 83 -153.58 -12.47 -2.74
C VAL A 83 -152.54 -11.48 -3.25
N VAL A 84 -152.87 -10.72 -4.30
CA VAL A 84 -151.99 -9.68 -4.85
C VAL A 84 -151.69 -8.60 -3.82
N GLU A 85 -152.70 -8.05 -3.15
CA GLU A 85 -152.48 -7.01 -2.13
C GLU A 85 -151.62 -7.53 -0.97
N ALA A 86 -151.85 -8.77 -0.51
CA ALA A 86 -151.00 -9.38 0.51
C ALA A 86 -149.55 -9.51 0.03
N TRP A 87 -149.33 -9.99 -1.19
CA TRP A 87 -147.99 -10.11 -1.75
C TRP A 87 -147.30 -8.77 -1.99
N LYS A 88 -148.05 -7.73 -2.41
CA LYS A 88 -147.51 -6.37 -2.54
C LYS A 88 -147.10 -5.80 -1.18
N SER A 89 -147.90 -6.03 -0.14
CA SER A 89 -147.55 -5.63 1.22
C SER A 89 -146.27 -6.33 1.70
N ASP A 90 -146.15 -7.64 1.48
CA ASP A 90 -144.95 -8.41 1.83
C ASP A 90 -143.69 -7.90 1.09
N MET A 91 -143.84 -7.42 -0.15
CA MET A 91 -142.73 -6.87 -0.93
C MET A 91 -142.32 -5.45 -0.50
N GLN A 92 -143.25 -4.68 0.05
CA GLN A 92 -142.98 -3.31 0.53
C GLN A 92 -142.34 -3.30 1.93
N GLU A 93 -142.39 -4.41 2.67
CA GLU A 93 -141.58 -4.63 3.87
C GLU A 93 -140.12 -4.95 3.49
N VAL A 94 -139.45 -4.01 2.81
CA VAL A 94 -137.99 -4.00 2.75
C VAL A 94 -137.49 -3.67 4.16
N PRO A 95 -136.65 -4.50 4.79
CA PRO A 95 -136.15 -4.19 6.12
C PRO A 95 -135.36 -2.88 6.09
N ASP A 96 -135.84 -1.87 6.82
CA ASP A 96 -135.06 -0.68 7.18
C ASP A 96 -133.75 -1.14 7.84
N GLY A 97 -132.64 -1.15 7.08
CA GLY A 97 -131.34 -1.66 7.55
C GLY A 97 -130.37 -2.15 6.47
N ILE A 98 -130.83 -2.37 5.23
CA ILE A 98 -129.94 -2.77 4.12
C ILE A 98 -128.95 -1.63 3.74
N ASP A 99 -129.39 -0.37 3.83
CA ASP A 99 -128.52 0.79 3.60
C ASP A 99 -127.42 0.93 4.66
N GLU A 100 -127.67 0.54 5.91
CA GLU A 100 -126.68 0.56 6.99
C GLU A 100 -125.58 -0.49 6.76
N LEU A 101 -125.96 -1.72 6.42
CA LEU A 101 -125.03 -2.80 6.07
C LEU A 101 -124.16 -2.48 4.84
N TYR A 102 -124.74 -1.83 3.83
CA TYR A 102 -124.00 -1.39 2.65
C TYR A 102 -122.99 -0.29 2.99
N ASN A 103 -123.36 0.67 3.85
CA ASN A 103 -122.46 1.74 4.29
C ASN A 103 -121.30 1.22 5.16
N ASP A 104 -121.55 0.27 6.05
CA ASP A 104 -120.49 -0.37 6.87
C ASP A 104 -119.49 -1.14 6.01
N LEU A 105 -119.97 -1.96 5.06
CA LEU A 105 -119.11 -2.70 4.13
C LEU A 105 -118.27 -1.76 3.26
N LEU A 106 -118.85 -0.62 2.87
CA LEU A 106 -118.17 0.40 2.09
C LEU A 106 -117.08 1.11 2.91
N GLU A 107 -117.32 1.39 4.20
CA GLU A 107 -116.29 1.95 5.07
C GLU A 107 -115.17 0.97 5.39
N ASP A 108 -115.47 -0.31 5.61
CA ASP A 108 -114.45 -1.34 5.77
C ASP A 108 -113.56 -1.46 4.52
N TYR A 109 -114.16 -1.42 3.32
CA TYR A 109 -113.42 -1.39 2.07
C TYR A 109 -112.52 -0.14 1.96
N LYS A 110 -113.01 1.04 2.36
CA LYS A 110 -112.21 2.28 2.38
C LYS A 110 -111.04 2.17 3.35
N ILE A 111 -111.25 1.59 4.55
CA ILE A 111 -110.19 1.36 5.55
C ILE A 111 -109.14 0.38 5.02
N GLN A 112 -109.56 -0.75 4.46
CA GLN A 112 -108.68 -1.73 3.79
C GLN A 112 -107.85 -1.06 2.70
N ARG A 113 -108.46 -0.23 1.86
CA ARG A 113 -107.75 0.51 0.80
C ARG A 113 -106.72 1.49 1.37
N ARG A 114 -107.00 2.18 2.48
CA ARG A 114 -106.02 3.05 3.16
C ARG A 114 -104.86 2.24 3.76
N LYS A 115 -105.15 1.10 4.40
CA LYS A 115 -104.13 0.16 4.90
C LYS A 115 -103.23 -0.38 3.78
N LEU A 116 -103.82 -0.74 2.64
CA LEU A 116 -103.05 -1.20 1.48
C LEU A 116 -102.16 -0.08 0.91
N ARG A 117 -102.66 1.17 0.81
CA ARG A 117 -101.85 2.31 0.35
C ARG A 117 -100.67 2.58 1.27
N THR A 118 -100.89 2.55 2.59
CA THR A 118 -99.83 2.77 3.59
C THR A 118 -98.82 1.62 3.57
N ALA A 119 -99.26 0.37 3.45
CA ALA A 119 -98.37 -0.78 3.27
C ALA A 119 -97.53 -0.68 2.00
N LYS A 120 -98.14 -0.31 0.85
CA LYS A 120 -97.41 -0.09 -0.41
C LYS A 120 -96.39 1.02 -0.31
N SER A 121 -96.74 2.15 0.31
CA SER A 121 -95.78 3.24 0.52
C SER A 121 -94.62 2.81 1.43
N LYS A 122 -94.90 2.03 2.48
CA LYS A 122 -93.85 1.46 3.35
C LYS A 122 -92.96 0.48 2.59
N ALA A 123 -93.54 -0.39 1.74
CA ALA A 123 -92.78 -1.33 0.92
C ALA A 123 -91.85 -0.60 -0.07
N ALA A 124 -92.36 0.40 -0.80
CA ALA A 124 -91.54 1.20 -1.72
C ALA A 124 -90.38 1.92 -1.00
N ARG A 125 -90.60 2.40 0.23
CA ARG A 125 -89.53 3.00 1.03
C ARG A 125 -88.47 1.98 1.44
N LEU A 126 -88.88 0.77 1.83
CA LEU A 126 -87.96 -0.31 2.18
C LEU A 126 -87.19 -0.82 0.96
N GLU A 127 -87.80 -0.89 -0.22
CA GLU A 127 -87.12 -1.23 -1.47
C GLU A 127 -86.01 -0.22 -1.78
N LEU A 128 -86.29 1.08 -1.66
CA LEU A 128 -85.28 2.13 -1.84
C LEU A 128 -84.15 2.06 -0.80
N GLU A 129 -84.49 1.73 0.45
CA GLU A 129 -83.50 1.56 1.53
C GLU A 129 -82.59 0.35 1.26
N VAL A 130 -83.14 -0.77 0.78
CA VAL A 130 -82.36 -1.94 0.38
C VAL A 130 -81.44 -1.62 -0.80
N GLU A 131 -81.95 -0.94 -1.84
CA GLU A 131 -81.14 -0.54 -3.00
C GLU A 131 -79.98 0.39 -2.58
N THR A 132 -80.24 1.33 -1.68
CA THR A 132 -79.21 2.23 -1.13
C THR A 132 -78.14 1.45 -0.36
N LEU A 133 -78.56 0.51 0.51
CA LEU A 133 -77.63 -0.33 1.28
C LEU A 133 -76.83 -1.29 0.40
N GLU A 134 -77.42 -1.81 -0.68
CA GLU A 134 -76.72 -2.64 -1.66
C GLU A 134 -75.66 -1.84 -2.41
N GLN A 135 -75.96 -0.59 -2.78
CA GLN A 135 -74.99 0.31 -3.38
C GLN A 135 -73.85 0.65 -2.41
N GLU A 136 -74.16 1.06 -1.17
CA GLU A 136 -73.15 1.34 -0.14
C GLU A 136 -72.25 0.11 0.13
N ARG A 137 -72.83 -1.09 0.14
CA ARG A 137 -72.07 -2.35 0.28
C ARG A 137 -71.14 -2.57 -0.90
N ALA A 138 -71.58 -2.29 -2.13
CA ALA A 138 -70.74 -2.40 -3.33
C ALA A 138 -69.55 -1.43 -3.26
N ASP A 139 -69.79 -0.18 -2.89
CA ASP A 139 -68.75 0.84 -2.74
C ASP A 139 -67.73 0.47 -1.65
N ILE A 140 -68.20 -0.06 -0.51
CA ILE A 140 -67.33 -0.57 0.56
C ILE A 140 -66.49 -1.75 0.08
N MET A 141 -67.08 -2.67 -0.70
CA MET A 141 -66.34 -3.80 -1.27
C MET A 141 -65.25 -3.33 -2.24
N GLU A 142 -65.56 -2.39 -3.14
CA GLU A 142 -64.58 -1.83 -4.07
C GLU A 142 -63.43 -1.14 -3.32
N SER A 143 -63.75 -0.26 -2.38
CA SER A 143 -62.75 0.40 -1.52
C SER A 143 -61.90 -0.62 -0.74
N SER A 144 -62.51 -1.69 -0.21
CA SER A 144 -61.78 -2.76 0.47
C SER A 144 -60.83 -3.52 -0.47
N THR A 145 -61.21 -3.75 -1.73
CA THR A 145 -60.32 -4.40 -2.70
C THR A 145 -59.14 -3.50 -3.08
N HIS A 146 -59.39 -2.20 -3.22
CA HIS A 146 -58.36 -1.22 -3.49
C HIS A 146 -57.32 -1.15 -2.35
N LEU A 147 -57.77 -1.00 -1.10
CA LEU A 147 -56.90 -0.96 0.07
C LEU A 147 -56.07 -2.25 0.23
N ARG A 148 -56.64 -3.41 -0.08
CA ARG A 148 -55.88 -4.68 -0.08
C ARG A 148 -54.78 -4.69 -1.13
N SER A 149 -55.05 -4.14 -2.32
CA SER A 149 -54.05 -4.01 -3.38
C SER A 149 -52.91 -3.07 -2.98
N GLU A 150 -53.25 -1.92 -2.39
CA GLU A 150 -52.25 -0.97 -1.87
C GLU A 150 -51.39 -1.58 -0.76
N LEU A 151 -52.01 -2.33 0.16
CA LEU A 151 -51.30 -3.01 1.24
C LEU A 151 -50.32 -4.06 0.68
N LEU A 152 -50.75 -4.88 -0.28
CA LEU A 152 -49.89 -5.86 -0.94
C LEU A 152 -48.73 -5.17 -1.68
N ASN A 153 -48.99 -4.06 -2.36
CA ASN A 153 -47.96 -3.28 -3.02
C ASN A 153 -46.95 -2.69 -2.02
N GLY A 154 -47.44 -2.17 -0.89
CA GLY A 154 -46.61 -1.68 0.21
C GLY A 154 -45.73 -2.78 0.81
N GLU A 155 -46.27 -3.98 1.03
CA GLU A 155 -45.51 -5.14 1.50
C GLU A 155 -44.42 -5.55 0.51
N ASN A 156 -44.72 -5.59 -0.78
CA ASN A 156 -43.75 -5.89 -1.82
C ASN A 156 -42.62 -4.85 -1.87
N MET A 157 -42.95 -3.57 -1.78
CA MET A 157 -41.96 -2.48 -1.72
C MET A 157 -41.07 -2.59 -0.47
N MET A 158 -41.67 -2.86 0.70
CA MET A 158 -40.93 -3.06 1.94
C MET A 158 -40.01 -4.28 1.88
N ASN A 159 -40.45 -5.37 1.25
CA ASN A 159 -39.62 -6.55 1.05
C ASN A 159 -38.46 -6.28 0.08
N ALA A 160 -38.68 -5.51 -0.98
CA ALA A 160 -37.62 -5.07 -1.89
C ALA A 160 -36.58 -4.19 -1.16
N LEU A 161 -37.03 -3.22 -0.35
CA LEU A 161 -36.15 -2.38 0.46
C LEU A 161 -35.35 -3.20 1.48
N ARG A 162 -35.98 -4.16 2.16
CA ARG A 162 -35.28 -5.09 3.07
C ARG A 162 -34.19 -5.89 2.35
N GLN A 163 -34.46 -6.38 1.13
CA GLN A 163 -33.46 -7.08 0.34
C GLN A 163 -32.31 -6.16 -0.07
N GLN A 164 -32.59 -4.92 -0.46
CA GLN A 164 -31.57 -3.94 -0.80
C GLN A 164 -30.67 -3.61 0.41
N ILE A 165 -31.25 -3.40 1.59
CA ILE A 165 -30.50 -3.16 2.83
C ILE A 165 -29.58 -4.35 3.14
N ARG A 166 -30.05 -5.59 2.99
CA ARG A 166 -29.20 -6.78 3.19
C ARG A 166 -28.02 -6.81 2.22
N ARG A 167 -28.24 -6.56 0.93
CA ARG A 167 -27.15 -6.51 -0.07
C ARG A 167 -26.12 -5.43 0.28
N GLN A 168 -26.58 -4.25 0.71
CA GLN A 168 -25.68 -3.17 1.15
C GLN A 168 -24.91 -3.54 2.43
N GLN A 169 -25.53 -4.27 3.36
CA GLN A 169 -24.85 -4.76 4.55
C GLN A 169 -23.77 -5.80 4.19
N ASP A 170 -24.06 -6.73 3.29
CA ASP A 170 -23.11 -7.73 2.80
C ASP A 170 -21.94 -7.08 2.04
N GLU A 171 -22.22 -6.09 1.20
CA GLU A 171 -21.19 -5.31 0.50
C GLU A 171 -20.32 -4.52 1.47
N ASN A 172 -20.91 -3.87 2.46
CA ASN A 172 -20.16 -3.16 3.51
C ASN A 172 -19.30 -4.11 4.35
N ALA A 173 -19.75 -5.34 4.62
CA ALA A 173 -18.94 -6.35 5.30
C ALA A 173 -17.70 -6.71 4.46
N ARG A 174 -17.88 -6.99 3.17
CA ARG A 174 -16.76 -7.28 2.25
C ARG A 174 -15.77 -6.12 2.14
N LEU A 175 -16.26 -4.88 2.07
CA LEU A 175 -15.39 -3.69 2.02
C LEU A 175 -14.57 -3.53 3.30
N ARG A 176 -15.13 -3.87 4.47
CA ARG A 176 -14.39 -3.87 5.74
C ARG A 176 -13.31 -4.96 5.77
N ASP A 177 -13.61 -6.16 5.31
CA ASP A 177 -12.63 -7.25 5.23
C ASP A 177 -11.47 -6.86 4.31
N ASN A 178 -11.78 -6.34 3.12
CA ASN A 178 -10.76 -5.82 2.18
C ASN A 178 -9.91 -4.69 2.79
N LEU A 179 -10.52 -3.81 3.59
CA LEU A 179 -9.80 -2.74 4.27
C LEU A 179 -8.81 -3.29 5.31
N VAL A 180 -9.21 -4.31 6.08
CA VAL A 180 -8.35 -4.98 7.05
C VAL A 180 -7.17 -5.67 6.34
N ASP A 181 -7.42 -6.38 5.24
CA ASP A 181 -6.37 -7.04 4.44
C ASP A 181 -5.36 -6.02 3.87
N SER A 182 -5.86 -4.88 3.39
CA SER A 182 -5.04 -3.77 2.90
C SER A 182 -4.19 -3.17 4.02
N GLN A 183 -4.77 -2.93 5.19
CA GLN A 183 -4.04 -2.45 6.37
C GLN A 183 -2.96 -3.44 6.82
N GLN A 184 -3.26 -4.74 6.85
CA GLN A 184 -2.28 -5.77 7.19
C GLN A 184 -1.11 -5.81 6.17
N THR A 185 -1.41 -5.65 4.89
CA THR A 185 -0.40 -5.56 3.83
C THR A 185 0.47 -4.33 4.00
N ALA A 186 -0.14 -3.18 4.31
CA ALA A 186 0.59 -1.94 4.60
C ALA A 186 1.51 -2.09 5.82
N SER A 187 1.06 -2.71 6.91
CA SER A 187 1.91 -3.00 8.08
C SER A 187 3.09 -3.91 7.74
N LYS A 188 2.88 -4.96 6.92
CA LYS A 188 3.97 -5.83 6.45
C LYS A 188 4.98 -5.04 5.62
N GLN A 189 4.53 -4.19 4.70
CA GLN A 189 5.39 -3.33 3.91
C GLN A 189 6.18 -2.35 4.79
N GLN A 190 5.55 -1.75 5.80
CA GLN A 190 6.22 -0.87 6.74
C GLN A 190 7.34 -1.59 7.51
N HIS A 191 7.12 -2.82 7.96
CA HIS A 191 8.16 -3.64 8.59
C HIS A 191 9.32 -3.93 7.64
N THR A 192 9.04 -4.26 6.38
CA THR A 192 10.08 -4.47 5.36
C THR A 192 10.90 -3.19 5.12
N ILE A 193 10.23 -2.04 5.03
CA ILE A 193 10.90 -0.74 4.86
C ILE A 193 11.84 -0.47 6.04
N SER A 194 11.38 -0.62 7.29
CA SER A 194 12.22 -0.41 8.46
C SER A 194 13.41 -1.39 8.55
N SER A 195 13.24 -2.64 8.10
CA SER A 195 14.35 -3.58 7.98
C SER A 195 15.39 -3.12 6.96
N LEU A 196 14.95 -2.67 5.78
CA LEU A 196 15.84 -2.17 4.73
C LEU A 196 16.56 -0.89 5.16
N GLU A 197 15.88 0.00 5.89
CA GLU A 197 16.51 1.21 6.46
C GLU A 197 17.64 0.85 7.42
N GLN A 198 17.44 -0.19 8.26
CA GLN A 198 18.48 -0.69 9.15
C GLN A 198 19.66 -1.30 8.38
N ASP A 199 19.39 -2.08 7.33
CA ASP A 199 20.43 -2.68 6.48
C ASP A 199 21.25 -1.60 5.74
N ILE A 200 20.59 -0.53 5.27
CA ILE A 200 21.25 0.62 4.65
C ILE A 200 22.14 1.35 5.66
N ALA A 201 21.65 1.59 6.88
CA ALA A 201 22.44 2.21 7.94
C ALA A 201 23.69 1.38 8.29
N ALA A 202 23.54 0.06 8.46
CA ALA A 202 24.66 -0.84 8.70
C ALA A 202 25.67 -0.86 7.53
N SER A 203 25.18 -0.80 6.29
CA SER A 203 26.03 -0.72 5.11
C SER A 203 26.82 0.60 5.06
N HIS A 204 26.21 1.72 5.44
CA HIS A 204 26.90 3.00 5.55
C HIS A 204 28.00 3.00 6.62
N GLU A 205 27.75 2.39 7.79
CA GLU A 205 28.75 2.23 8.84
C GLU A 205 29.94 1.38 8.36
N ASN A 206 29.65 0.27 7.68
CA ASN A 206 30.68 -0.57 7.07
C ASN A 206 31.51 0.18 6.02
N LEU A 207 30.87 1.01 5.19
CA LEU A 207 31.56 1.84 4.20
C LEU A 207 32.46 2.88 4.87
N ALA A 208 31.99 3.54 5.93
CA ALA A 208 32.79 4.49 6.70
C ALA A 208 34.03 3.79 7.31
N SER A 209 33.84 2.64 7.96
CA SER A 209 34.96 1.85 8.51
C SER A 209 35.95 1.40 7.42
N SER A 210 35.45 0.98 6.25
CA SER A 210 36.32 0.63 5.12
C SER A 210 37.09 1.83 4.59
N ASN A 211 36.48 3.01 4.55
CA ASN A 211 37.14 4.24 4.12
C ASN A 211 38.27 4.63 5.09
N ASP A 212 38.04 4.55 6.40
CA ASP A 212 39.08 4.79 7.42
C ASP A 212 40.27 3.83 7.26
N ARG A 213 39.99 2.55 6.94
CA ARG A 213 41.03 1.56 6.64
C ARG A 213 41.83 1.92 5.39
N ILE A 214 41.17 2.40 4.32
CA ILE A 214 41.85 2.84 3.10
C ILE A 214 42.78 4.01 3.40
N VAL A 215 42.30 5.04 4.11
CA VAL A 215 43.12 6.20 4.52
C VAL A 215 44.33 5.76 5.35
N GLY A 216 44.16 4.80 6.27
CA GLY A 216 45.26 4.23 7.04
C GLY A 216 46.31 3.51 6.17
N LEU A 217 45.86 2.77 5.17
CA LEU A 217 46.74 2.09 4.20
C LEU A 217 47.47 3.10 3.30
N GLU A 218 46.78 4.14 2.84
CA GLU A 218 47.37 5.22 2.04
C GLU A 218 48.50 5.94 2.80
N ASN A 219 48.25 6.29 4.07
CA ASN A 219 49.27 6.89 4.95
C ASN A 219 50.48 5.96 5.13
N SER A 220 50.23 4.66 5.36
CA SER A 220 51.28 3.66 5.51
C SER A 220 52.12 3.51 4.23
N LEU A 221 51.46 3.55 3.08
CA LEU A 221 52.11 3.50 1.77
C LEU A 221 52.96 4.76 1.52
N GLU A 222 52.45 5.94 1.88
CA GLU A 222 53.19 7.20 1.75
C GLU A 222 54.47 7.19 2.62
N ILE A 223 54.37 6.73 3.87
CA ILE A 223 55.54 6.56 4.77
C ILE A 223 56.54 5.58 4.16
N SER A 224 56.07 4.43 3.68
CA SER A 224 56.93 3.44 3.02
C SER A 224 57.62 4.02 1.79
N SER A 225 56.90 4.79 0.96
CA SER A 225 57.45 5.46 -0.21
C SER A 225 58.57 6.43 0.16
N ARG A 226 58.35 7.30 1.16
CA ARG A 226 59.40 8.19 1.70
C ARG A 226 60.61 7.42 2.22
N ASN A 227 60.40 6.32 2.94
CA ASN A 227 61.49 5.47 3.43
C ASN A 227 62.29 4.84 2.30
N THR A 228 61.63 4.34 1.25
CA THR A 228 62.32 3.79 0.07
C THR A 228 63.12 4.85 -0.68
N GLU A 229 62.62 6.09 -0.77
CA GLU A 229 63.34 7.20 -1.39
C GLU A 229 64.55 7.62 -0.55
N ASN A 230 64.42 7.69 0.78
CA ASN A 230 65.54 7.94 1.67
C ASN A 230 66.60 6.84 1.56
N ALA A 231 66.20 5.57 1.56
CA ALA A 231 67.10 4.45 1.34
C ALA A 231 67.83 4.55 -0.01
N ARG A 232 67.11 4.95 -1.07
CA ARG A 232 67.70 5.20 -2.39
C ARG A 232 68.75 6.30 -2.35
N LYS A 233 68.48 7.43 -1.69
CA LYS A 233 69.46 8.52 -1.50
C LYS A 233 70.70 8.04 -0.74
N THR A 234 70.52 7.26 0.32
CA THR A 234 71.64 6.65 1.07
C THR A 234 72.47 5.72 0.20
N ILE A 235 71.83 4.84 -0.58
CA ILE A 235 72.53 3.94 -1.52
C ILE A 235 73.33 4.75 -2.56
N ILE A 236 72.77 5.84 -3.11
CA ILE A 236 73.49 6.71 -4.05
C ILE A 236 74.71 7.34 -3.37
N SER A 237 74.57 7.84 -2.14
CA SER A 237 75.68 8.41 -1.36
C SER A 237 76.79 7.36 -1.11
N LEU A 238 76.43 6.17 -0.63
CA LEU A 238 77.36 5.06 -0.40
C LEU A 238 78.06 4.63 -1.70
N ARG A 239 77.35 4.60 -2.84
CA ARG A 239 77.98 4.33 -4.14
C ARG A 239 79.02 5.38 -4.50
N LYS A 240 78.73 6.67 -4.29
CA LYS A 240 79.71 7.76 -4.51
C LYS A 240 80.94 7.59 -3.62
N GLN A 241 80.74 7.31 -2.32
CA GLN A 241 81.83 7.02 -1.39
C GLN A 241 82.64 5.81 -1.84
N SER A 242 81.99 4.71 -2.24
CA SER A 242 82.64 3.51 -2.76
C SER A 242 83.47 3.82 -4.01
N THR A 243 82.96 4.62 -4.96
CA THR A 243 83.73 5.00 -6.15
C THR A 243 84.94 5.87 -5.80
N SER A 244 84.82 6.75 -4.80
CA SER A 244 85.94 7.55 -4.28
C SER A 244 87.00 6.63 -3.66
N LEU A 245 86.59 5.68 -2.82
CA LEU A 245 87.48 4.68 -2.22
C LEU A 245 88.18 3.82 -3.27
N VAL A 246 87.47 3.40 -4.33
CA VAL A 246 88.08 2.68 -5.45
C VAL A 246 89.14 3.54 -6.14
N SER A 247 88.86 4.83 -6.40
CA SER A 247 89.85 5.76 -6.96
C SER A 247 91.08 5.92 -6.06
N VAL A 248 90.88 6.06 -4.74
CA VAL A 248 91.97 6.10 -3.75
C VAL A 248 92.77 4.79 -3.78
N ASN A 249 92.11 3.64 -3.83
CA ASN A 249 92.78 2.35 -3.90
C ASN A 249 93.61 2.21 -5.18
N SER A 250 93.09 2.63 -6.34
CA SER A 250 93.84 2.66 -7.60
C SER A 250 95.07 3.56 -7.51
N ARG A 251 94.97 4.73 -6.85
CA ARG A 251 96.11 5.61 -6.60
C ARG A 251 97.15 4.97 -5.68
N LEU A 252 96.71 4.34 -4.59
CA LEU A 252 97.61 3.62 -3.68
C LEU A 252 98.31 2.46 -4.38
N GLN A 253 97.61 1.74 -5.25
CA GLN A 253 98.19 0.67 -6.04
C GLN A 253 99.24 1.19 -7.03
N SER A 254 99.00 2.31 -7.71
CA SER A 254 100.01 2.99 -8.54
C SER A 254 101.23 3.42 -7.71
N VAL A 255 101.02 4.02 -6.53
CA VAL A 255 102.12 4.40 -5.63
C VAL A 255 102.90 3.18 -5.16
N LEU A 256 102.22 2.07 -4.87
CA LEU A 256 102.87 0.82 -4.49
C LEU A 256 103.73 0.27 -5.64
N GLU A 257 103.20 0.25 -6.87
CA GLU A 257 103.94 -0.15 -8.07
C GLU A 257 105.18 0.74 -8.31
N ASP A 258 105.02 2.06 -8.19
CA ASP A 258 106.13 3.02 -8.26
C ASP A 258 107.18 2.75 -7.18
N SER A 259 106.75 2.52 -5.93
CA SER A 259 107.65 2.23 -4.81
C SER A 259 108.41 0.92 -4.99
N VAL A 260 107.78 -0.11 -5.57
CA VAL A 260 108.43 -1.38 -5.90
C VAL A 260 109.46 -1.18 -7.02
N SER A 261 109.15 -0.36 -8.03
CA SER A 261 110.10 0.00 -9.09
C SER A 261 111.32 0.73 -8.53
N VAL A 262 111.10 1.76 -7.70
CA VAL A 262 112.17 2.51 -7.01
C VAL A 262 113.00 1.58 -6.13
N ASN A 263 112.37 0.67 -5.39
CA ASN A 263 113.11 -0.33 -4.60
C ASN A 263 113.96 -1.26 -5.46
N ARG A 264 113.47 -1.67 -6.64
CA ARG A 264 114.24 -2.47 -7.59
C ARG A 264 115.46 -1.70 -8.10
N GLU A 265 115.28 -0.42 -8.47
CA GLU A 265 116.39 0.46 -8.87
C GLU A 265 117.41 0.66 -7.74
N LEU A 266 116.94 0.85 -6.50
CA LEU A 266 117.82 0.96 -5.33
C LEU A 266 118.58 -0.34 -5.07
N GLN A 267 117.94 -1.50 -5.23
CA GLN A 267 118.58 -2.80 -5.08
C GLN A 267 119.63 -3.06 -6.17
N GLU A 268 119.36 -2.62 -7.40
CA GLU A 268 120.33 -2.66 -8.50
C GLU A 268 121.50 -1.71 -8.24
N ARG A 269 121.23 -0.47 -7.82
CA ARG A 269 122.27 0.49 -7.40
C ARG A 269 123.11 -0.04 -6.24
N ASN A 270 122.49 -0.68 -5.24
CA ASN A 270 123.22 -1.33 -4.16
C ASN A 270 124.10 -2.45 -4.67
N SER A 271 123.64 -3.26 -5.63
CA SER A 271 124.45 -4.31 -6.25
C SER A 271 125.65 -3.73 -7.00
N ILE A 272 125.48 -2.61 -7.71
CA ILE A 272 126.55 -1.86 -8.38
C ILE A 272 127.52 -1.24 -7.37
N LEU A 273 127.01 -0.70 -6.26
CA LEU A 273 127.84 -0.14 -5.20
C LEU A 273 128.62 -1.24 -4.48
N GLU A 274 128.04 -2.41 -4.24
CA GLU A 274 128.74 -3.57 -3.69
C GLU A 274 129.81 -4.10 -4.64
N SER A 275 129.54 -4.17 -5.95
CA SER A 275 130.56 -4.55 -6.94
C SER A 275 131.67 -3.51 -7.02
N SER A 276 131.33 -2.22 -7.05
CA SER A 276 132.28 -1.11 -7.03
C SER A 276 133.10 -1.09 -5.73
N ALA A 277 132.48 -1.36 -4.58
CA ALA A 277 133.17 -1.47 -3.30
C ALA A 277 134.13 -2.67 -3.29
N LYS A 278 133.74 -3.80 -3.89
CA LYS A 278 134.64 -4.95 -4.10
C LYS A 278 135.79 -4.59 -5.03
N GLU A 279 135.54 -3.91 -6.14
CA GLU A 279 136.60 -3.45 -7.07
C GLU A 279 137.55 -2.46 -6.39
N ILE A 280 137.03 -1.50 -5.62
CA ILE A 280 137.83 -0.59 -4.80
C ILE A 280 138.60 -1.36 -3.74
N SER A 281 138.01 -2.38 -3.09
CA SER A 281 138.72 -3.22 -2.12
C SER A 281 139.84 -4.03 -2.77
N ILE A 282 139.62 -4.56 -3.98
CA ILE A 282 140.64 -5.24 -4.78
C ILE A 282 141.73 -4.26 -5.21
N ALA A 283 141.35 -3.07 -5.70
CA ALA A 283 142.27 -2.03 -6.10
C ALA A 283 143.07 -1.51 -4.91
N ALA A 284 142.46 -1.32 -3.74
CA ALA A 284 143.12 -0.94 -2.49
C ALA A 284 144.05 -2.06 -2.02
N SER A 285 143.67 -3.33 -2.15
CA SER A 285 144.55 -4.47 -1.86
C SER A 285 145.72 -4.55 -2.82
N LYS A 286 145.50 -4.24 -4.11
CA LYS A 286 146.53 -4.19 -5.15
C LYS A 286 147.49 -3.02 -4.91
N SER A 287 146.97 -1.83 -4.60
CA SER A 287 147.76 -0.67 -4.19
C SER A 287 148.49 -0.92 -2.88
N ALA A 288 147.89 -1.61 -1.90
CA ALA A 288 148.56 -2.00 -0.67
C ALA A 288 149.68 -3.01 -0.93
N LEU A 289 149.51 -3.94 -1.87
CA LEU A 289 150.57 -4.81 -2.37
C LEU A 289 151.66 -4.03 -3.10
N GLN A 290 151.29 -3.02 -3.89
CA GLN A 290 152.22 -2.16 -4.61
C GLN A 290 153.01 -1.25 -3.65
N VAL A 291 152.38 -0.76 -2.59
CA VAL A 291 153.03 -0.07 -1.47
C VAL A 291 153.96 -1.03 -0.74
N ARG A 292 153.56 -2.28 -0.50
CA ARG A 292 154.43 -3.30 0.10
C ARG A 292 155.64 -3.61 -0.80
N ASP A 293 155.44 -3.68 -2.11
CA ASP A 293 156.49 -3.86 -3.12
C ASP A 293 157.46 -2.67 -3.13
N LEU A 294 156.93 -1.45 -3.07
CA LEU A 294 157.72 -0.22 -2.94
C LEU A 294 158.45 -0.14 -1.60
N GLU A 295 157.85 -0.60 -0.51
CA GLU A 295 158.52 -0.73 0.80
C GLU A 295 159.66 -1.74 0.72
N THR A 296 159.50 -2.90 0.06
CA THR A 296 160.61 -3.83 -0.21
C THR A 296 161.66 -3.26 -1.16
N GLN A 297 161.29 -2.43 -2.14
CA GLN A 297 162.27 -1.72 -2.98
C GLN A 297 163.06 -0.69 -2.17
N VAL A 298 162.41 0.06 -1.29
CA VAL A 298 163.06 1.00 -0.36
C VAL A 298 163.96 0.27 0.64
N GLU A 299 163.55 -0.91 1.11
CA GLU A 299 164.37 -1.71 2.03
C GLU A 299 165.53 -2.42 1.31
N SER A 300 165.38 -2.79 0.04
CA SER A 300 166.47 -3.27 -0.81
C SER A 300 167.52 -2.19 -1.15
N LEU A 301 167.11 -0.92 -1.17
CA LEU A 301 167.99 0.23 -1.38
C LEU A 301 168.79 0.61 -0.13
N LYS A 302 168.41 0.13 1.06
CA LYS A 302 169.16 0.40 2.31
C LYS A 302 170.33 -0.55 2.58
N ILE A 303 170.48 -1.65 1.85
CA ILE A 303 171.50 -2.68 2.15
C ILE A 303 172.66 -2.68 1.12
N LYS A 304 172.86 -1.61 0.36
CA LYS A 304 174.13 -1.39 -0.39
C LYS A 304 174.69 0.02 -0.19
N THR A 305 175.29 0.19 0.98
CA THR A 305 176.62 0.82 1.17
C THR A 305 177.56 0.60 -0.03
N ALA A 306 178.52 1.44 -0.37
CA ALA A 306 179.02 2.70 0.16
C ALA A 306 180.06 3.20 -0.85
N GLY A 307 180.18 4.52 -1.03
CA GLY A 307 181.25 5.14 -1.81
C GLY A 307 181.00 6.64 -1.96
N PRO A 308 181.95 7.54 -1.60
CA PRO A 308 181.61 8.87 -1.11
C PRO A 308 181.82 10.00 -2.13
N GLU A 309 181.13 11.10 -1.80
CA GLU A 309 181.33 12.51 -2.19
C GLU A 309 181.12 12.88 -3.65
N VAL A 310 180.06 13.66 -3.92
CA VAL A 310 180.15 15.13 -4.12
C VAL A 310 178.77 15.70 -4.49
N CYS A 311 178.43 16.79 -3.79
CA CYS A 311 177.54 17.91 -4.12
C CYS A 311 176.09 17.66 -4.61
N GLN A 312 175.07 18.02 -3.82
CA GLN A 312 174.60 19.41 -3.61
C GLN A 312 173.90 19.97 -4.86
N SER A 313 172.61 19.66 -5.02
CA SER A 313 171.65 20.53 -5.73
C SER A 313 170.22 19.97 -5.66
N LYS A 314 169.42 20.57 -4.76
CA LYS A 314 168.02 20.97 -5.01
C LYS A 314 167.02 19.80 -5.14
N CYS A 315 166.36 19.35 -4.07
CA CYS A 315 165.52 20.14 -3.15
C CYS A 315 164.37 20.93 -3.83
N GLY A 316 163.99 20.59 -5.06
CA GLY A 316 162.85 21.21 -5.78
C GLY A 316 161.63 20.29 -6.03
N GLN A 317 161.80 18.96 -6.03
CA GLN A 317 160.73 18.00 -6.41
C GLN A 317 159.95 17.39 -5.23
N ARG A 318 160.28 17.75 -3.97
CA ARG A 318 159.54 17.27 -2.78
C ARG A 318 158.40 18.21 -2.34
N VAL A 319 158.31 19.41 -2.90
CA VAL A 319 157.21 20.35 -2.64
C VAL A 319 156.03 20.09 -3.59
N GLU A 320 156.25 19.77 -4.87
CA GLU A 320 155.17 19.44 -5.81
C GLU A 320 154.37 18.19 -5.41
N VAL A 321 155.01 17.18 -4.79
CA VAL A 321 154.32 15.96 -4.34
C VAL A 321 153.49 16.20 -3.08
N LEU A 322 153.92 17.10 -2.19
CA LEU A 322 153.15 17.47 -0.99
C LEU A 322 152.04 18.49 -1.30
N GLU A 323 152.23 19.41 -2.26
CA GLU A 323 151.15 20.29 -2.75
C GLU A 323 150.07 19.52 -3.52
N ALA A 324 150.43 18.47 -4.26
CA ALA A 324 149.45 17.58 -4.90
C ALA A 324 148.65 16.76 -3.88
N LEU A 325 149.27 16.32 -2.77
CA LEU A 325 148.60 15.60 -1.69
C LEU A 325 147.67 16.50 -0.87
N VAL A 326 148.08 17.74 -0.58
CA VAL A 326 147.21 18.71 0.13
C VAL A 326 146.04 19.13 -0.76
N LYS A 327 146.23 19.37 -2.07
CA LYS A 327 145.12 19.62 -3.00
C LYS A 327 144.17 18.43 -3.17
N ALA A 328 144.68 17.20 -3.14
CA ALA A 328 143.83 16.00 -3.13
C ALA A 328 143.03 15.88 -1.82
N GLN A 329 143.61 16.29 -0.69
CA GLN A 329 142.96 16.26 0.62
C GLN A 329 141.93 17.40 0.79
N GLU A 330 142.18 18.58 0.21
CA GLU A 330 141.21 19.68 0.09
C GLU A 330 140.06 19.32 -0.86
N ALA A 331 140.33 18.64 -1.99
CA ALA A 331 139.27 18.14 -2.88
C ALA A 331 138.40 17.06 -2.21
N ILE A 332 139.00 16.18 -1.38
CA ILE A 332 138.25 15.19 -0.59
C ILE A 332 137.44 15.88 0.53
N HIS A 333 137.97 16.95 1.13
CA HIS A 333 137.24 17.72 2.15
C HIS A 333 136.12 18.59 1.55
N GLU A 334 136.30 19.15 0.35
CA GLU A 334 135.25 19.86 -0.41
C GLU A 334 134.14 18.91 -0.88
N ILE A 335 134.47 17.68 -1.31
CA ILE A 335 133.46 16.66 -1.65
C ILE A 335 132.67 16.23 -0.40
N TYR A 336 133.34 16.11 0.75
CA TYR A 336 132.69 15.78 2.03
C TYR A 336 131.85 16.94 2.57
N GLN A 337 132.29 18.19 2.41
CA GLN A 337 131.50 19.37 2.78
C GLN A 337 130.38 19.70 1.78
N ALA A 338 130.49 19.35 0.49
CA ALA A 338 129.43 19.54 -0.50
C ALA A 338 128.29 18.51 -0.39
N THR A 339 128.54 17.34 0.20
CA THR A 339 127.53 16.27 0.35
C THR A 339 126.64 16.41 1.58
N THR A 340 127.04 17.17 2.60
CA THR A 340 126.23 17.40 3.83
C THR A 340 125.12 18.47 3.70
N PRO A 341 125.29 19.61 3.00
CA PRO A 341 124.25 20.63 2.84
C PRO A 341 123.15 20.20 1.87
N ALA A 342 123.49 19.54 0.75
CA ALA A 342 122.50 19.08 -0.23
C ALA A 342 121.53 18.05 0.37
N ARG A 343 122.04 17.13 1.20
CA ARG A 343 121.19 16.19 1.97
C ARG A 343 120.41 16.87 3.10
N LYS A 344 120.95 17.90 3.75
CA LYS A 344 120.18 18.69 4.74
C LYS A 344 119.09 19.53 4.09
N SER A 345 119.30 20.09 2.91
CA SER A 345 118.27 20.82 2.15
C SER A 345 117.16 19.88 1.69
N GLN A 346 117.49 18.73 1.09
CA GLN A 346 116.47 17.74 0.70
C GLN A 346 115.71 17.16 1.90
N LEU A 347 116.38 16.99 3.05
CA LEU A 347 115.71 16.57 4.29
C LEU A 347 114.83 17.69 4.88
N ALA A 348 115.26 18.95 4.81
CA ALA A 348 114.46 20.10 5.23
C ALA A 348 113.24 20.32 4.32
N ASP A 349 113.40 20.14 3.00
CA ASP A 349 112.31 20.25 2.02
C ASP A 349 111.28 19.13 2.18
N THR A 350 111.74 17.90 2.49
CA THR A 350 110.85 16.78 2.78
C THR A 350 110.15 16.92 4.14
N VAL A 351 110.84 17.40 5.18
CA VAL A 351 110.19 17.73 6.47
C VAL A 351 109.16 18.86 6.30
N ALA A 352 109.47 19.91 5.56
CA ALA A 352 108.53 21.00 5.26
C ALA A 352 107.35 20.55 4.37
N ALA A 353 107.53 19.55 3.51
CA ALA A 353 106.43 18.93 2.77
C ALA A 353 105.52 18.08 3.68
N LEU A 354 106.10 17.36 4.63
CA LEU A 354 105.36 16.57 5.62
C LEU A 354 104.57 17.46 6.60
N GLU A 355 105.16 18.57 7.07
CA GLU A 355 104.46 19.54 7.93
C GLU A 355 103.28 20.19 7.20
N ARG A 356 103.42 20.51 5.91
CA ARG A 356 102.31 21.03 5.08
C ARG A 356 101.18 20.03 4.91
N LEU A 357 101.49 18.75 4.74
CA LEU A 357 100.49 17.68 4.68
C LEU A 357 99.77 17.49 6.02
N GLN A 358 100.50 17.60 7.13
CA GLN A 358 99.92 17.46 8.47
C GLN A 358 98.93 18.59 8.79
N VAL A 359 99.25 19.85 8.43
CA VAL A 359 98.31 20.98 8.58
C VAL A 359 97.05 20.78 7.72
N GLN A 360 97.20 20.30 6.48
CA GLN A 360 96.05 20.03 5.61
C GLN A 360 95.12 18.94 6.17
N ILE A 361 95.67 17.87 6.75
CA ILE A 361 94.87 16.82 7.40
C ILE A 361 94.07 17.41 8.57
N GLN A 362 94.71 18.23 9.41
CA GLN A 362 94.07 18.84 10.57
C GLN A 362 92.95 19.83 10.17
N THR A 363 93.13 20.57 9.07
CA THR A 363 92.10 21.48 8.55
C THR A 363 90.88 20.73 8.00
N VAL A 364 91.08 19.53 7.44
CA VAL A 364 89.99 18.67 6.95
C VAL A 364 89.22 18.04 8.12
N GLU A 365 89.91 17.70 9.21
CA GLU A 365 89.26 17.19 10.42
C GLU A 365 88.41 18.26 11.13
N GLU A 366 88.89 19.50 11.21
CA GLU A 366 88.13 20.62 11.80
C GLU A 366 86.88 20.95 10.98
N LYS A 367 86.98 21.00 9.64
CA LYS A 367 85.80 21.20 8.77
C LYS A 367 84.77 20.08 8.90
N LYS A 368 85.21 18.85 9.16
CA LYS A 368 84.31 17.71 9.37
C LYS A 368 83.59 17.77 10.72
N VAL A 369 84.15 18.47 11.72
CA VAL A 369 83.46 18.73 12.98
C VAL A 369 82.43 19.86 12.82
N GLU A 370 82.73 20.91 12.05
CA GLU A 370 81.77 21.98 11.75
C GLU A 370 80.57 21.51 10.90
N GLU A 371 80.80 20.67 9.87
CA GLU A 371 79.70 20.15 9.04
C GLU A 371 78.78 19.17 9.80
N ASN A 372 79.30 18.43 10.80
CA ASN A 372 78.48 17.56 11.64
C ASN A 372 77.80 18.30 12.80
N GLY A 373 78.26 19.49 13.18
CA GLY A 373 77.63 20.34 14.20
C GLY A 373 76.43 21.16 13.67
N ALA A 374 76.42 21.50 12.37
CA ALA A 374 75.38 22.32 11.77
C ALA A 374 74.07 21.56 11.45
N GLU A 375 74.08 20.22 11.45
CA GLU A 375 72.87 19.40 11.22
C GLU A 375 72.06 19.11 12.50
N PHE A 376 72.54 19.50 13.69
CA PHE A 376 71.87 19.18 14.97
C PHE A 376 71.03 20.31 15.58
N GLU A 377 71.06 21.54 15.05
CA GLU A 377 70.31 22.70 15.60
C GLU A 377 69.04 23.10 14.81
N SER A 378 68.59 22.33 13.81
CA SER A 378 67.36 22.64 13.05
C SER A 378 66.16 21.72 13.33
N GLY A 379 66.25 20.88 14.38
CA GLY A 379 65.27 19.83 14.69
C GLY A 379 64.26 20.10 15.81
N GLU A 380 64.29 21.25 16.49
CA GLU A 380 63.36 21.56 17.60
C GLU A 380 62.60 22.88 17.35
N SER A 381 61.62 22.88 16.43
CA SER A 381 60.64 23.99 16.35
C SER A 381 59.35 23.64 15.59
N LEU A 382 58.83 22.41 15.70
CA LEU A 382 57.55 22.03 15.08
C LEU A 382 56.66 21.17 15.99
N GLU A 383 56.72 21.37 17.31
CA GLU A 383 55.87 20.66 18.28
C GLU A 383 54.94 21.59 19.09
N SER A 384 54.59 22.77 18.57
CA SER A 384 53.67 23.71 19.26
C SER A 384 52.41 24.11 18.50
N GLU A 385 52.00 23.41 17.43
CA GLU A 385 50.90 23.88 16.57
C GLU A 385 49.85 22.81 16.20
N ARG A 386 49.55 21.88 17.12
CA ARG A 386 48.37 20.99 17.02
C ARG A 386 47.68 20.77 18.35
N GLN A 387 47.21 21.85 18.97
CA GLN A 387 46.28 21.74 20.10
C GLN A 387 45.34 22.95 20.15
N CYS A 388 44.49 23.14 19.13
CA CYS A 388 43.40 24.13 19.20
C CYS A 388 42.11 23.82 18.41
N ASP A 389 41.93 22.63 17.80
CA ASP A 389 40.69 22.33 17.04
C ASP A 389 39.90 21.14 17.63
N LEU A 390 39.58 21.21 18.93
CA LEU A 390 38.55 20.36 19.56
C LEU A 390 37.86 21.14 20.70
N MET A 391 37.10 22.16 20.31
CA MET A 391 35.83 22.61 20.88
C MET A 391 35.00 23.18 19.73
#